data_AF-A0A1Z9KN42-F1
#
_entry.id   AF-A0A1Z9KN42-F1
#
_cell.length_a   1.000
_cell.length_b   1.000
_cell.length_c   1.000
_cell.angle_alpha   90.00
_cell.angle_beta   90.00
_cell.angle_gamma   90.00
#
_symmetry.space_group_name_H-M   'P 1'
#
loop_
_entity.id
_entity.type
_entity.pdbx_description
1 polymer ?
#
loop_
_entity_poly.entity_id
_entity_poly.type
_entity_poly.pdbx_seq_one_letter_code
_entity_poly.pdbx_strand_id
1 'polypeptide(L)'
;MAVLPDEASFEEFTHYVIQRRGQVPYTELQELYERRLRLKSITISTGQGFQSILPRDEQGLTKRERENKVVSEYQQSGRNIEKLPEKAQF
;
A
#
# COMPACT_ATOMS: atom_id res chain seq x y z
N MET A 1 20.80 8.14 26.73
CA MET A 1 20.70 8.50 25.29
C MET A 1 19.35 9.14 25.05
N ALA A 2 19.31 10.42 24.67
CA ALA A 2 18.05 11.08 24.34
C ALA A 2 17.44 10.43 23.08
N VAL A 3 16.13 10.21 23.09
CA VAL A 3 15.36 9.81 21.91
C VAL A 3 15.02 11.07 21.13
N LEU A 4 15.24 11.07 19.81
CA LEU A 4 14.95 12.23 18.97
C LEU A 4 13.41 12.45 18.92
N PRO A 5 12.91 13.67 19.19
CA PRO A 5 11.47 13.93 19.20
C PRO A 5 10.85 13.74 17.82
N ASP A 6 9.53 13.54 17.78
CA ASP A 6 8.85 13.18 16.54
C ASP A 6 8.79 14.32 15.52
N GLU A 7 8.68 15.55 16.02
CA GLU A 7 8.65 16.78 15.24
C GLU A 7 10.04 17.31 14.90
N ALA A 8 11.10 16.53 15.21
CA ALA A 8 12.47 16.98 14.96
C ALA A 8 12.71 17.41 13.52
N SER A 9 13.31 18.59 13.38
CA SER A 9 13.70 19.15 12.10
C SER A 9 14.82 18.34 11.45
N PHE A 10 15.11 18.60 10.17
CA PHE A 10 16.24 17.97 9.48
C PHE A 10 17.58 18.29 10.15
N GLU A 11 17.72 19.50 10.69
CA GLU A 11 18.93 19.95 11.38
C GLU A 11 19.13 19.18 12.69
N GLU A 12 18.10 19.09 13.53
CA GLU A 12 18.13 18.34 14.78
C GLU A 12 18.37 16.85 14.54
N PHE A 13 17.75 16.30 13.49
CA PHE A 13 18.00 14.94 13.04
C PHE A 13 19.45 14.73 12.61
N THR A 14 20.01 15.65 11.84
CA THR A 14 21.39 15.58 11.36
C THR A 14 22.37 15.62 12.52
N HIS A 15 22.20 16.55 13.46
CA HIS A 15 23.03 16.61 14.67
C HIS A 15 22.97 15.31 15.46
N TYR A 16 21.76 14.75 15.63
CA TYR A 16 21.56 13.49 16.32
C TYR A 16 22.25 12.30 15.62
N VAL A 17 22.18 12.22 14.29
CA VAL A 17 22.85 11.16 13.52
C VAL A 17 24.36 11.30 13.60
N ILE A 18 24.89 12.52 13.43
CA ILE A 18 26.33 12.77 13.50
C ILE A 18 26.89 12.45 14.89
N GLN A 19 26.20 12.81 15.96
CA GLN A 19 26.61 12.48 17.32
C GLN A 19 26.69 10.96 17.57
N ARG A 20 25.92 10.15 16.83
CA ARG A 20 25.87 8.69 17.01
C ARG A 20 26.75 7.91 16.03
N ARG A 21 26.86 8.38 14.80
CA ARG A 21 27.53 7.66 13.69
C ARG A 21 28.83 8.32 13.24
N GLY A 22 29.15 9.51 13.75
CA GLY A 22 30.25 10.31 13.24
C GLY A 22 29.90 10.99 11.92
N GLN A 23 30.88 11.20 11.05
CA GLN A 23 30.68 11.93 9.81
C GLN A 23 29.90 11.09 8.79
N VAL A 24 28.71 11.57 8.43
CA VAL A 24 27.83 10.94 7.44
C VAL A 24 27.70 11.89 6.24
N PRO A 25 27.78 11.40 4.99
CA PRO A 25 27.56 12.22 3.81
C PRO A 25 26.19 12.90 3.83
N TYR A 26 26.12 14.13 3.28
CA TYR A 26 24.88 14.90 3.24
C TYR A 26 23.74 14.16 2.53
N THR A 27 24.04 13.48 1.42
CA THR A 27 23.07 12.67 0.66
C THR A 27 22.48 11.55 1.51
N GLU A 28 23.31 10.84 2.28
CA GLU A 28 22.84 9.80 3.19
C GLU A 28 21.97 10.40 4.32
N LEU A 29 22.34 11.57 4.86
CA LEU A 29 21.53 12.26 5.87
C LEU A 29 20.13 12.60 5.33
N GLN A 30 20.02 13.07 4.09
CA GLN A 30 18.74 13.32 3.42
C GLN A 30 17.92 12.04 3.29
N GLU A 31 18.50 10.96 2.76
CA GLU A 31 17.81 9.68 2.59
C GLU A 31 17.31 9.11 3.93
N LEU A 32 18.14 9.21 4.98
CA LEU A 32 17.76 8.75 6.32
C LEU A 32 16.61 9.57 6.90
N TYR A 33 16.60 10.89 6.66
CA TYR A 33 15.51 11.75 7.11
C TYR A 33 14.21 11.49 6.34
N GLU A 34 14.27 11.35 5.02
CA GLU A 34 13.11 10.97 4.20
C GLU A 34 12.53 9.63 4.64
N ARG A 35 13.39 8.63 4.90
CA ARG A 35 12.96 7.34 5.42
C ARG A 35 12.29 7.48 6.78
N ARG A 36 12.80 8.33 7.67
CA ARG A 36 12.18 8.62 8.98
C ARG A 36 10.78 9.22 8.79
N LEU A 37 10.61 10.17 7.88
CA LEU A 37 9.30 10.76 7.58
C LEU A 37 8.34 9.70 7.04
N ARG A 38 8.80 8.87 6.10
CA ARG A 38 7.99 7.78 5.50
C ARG A 38 7.54 6.75 6.53
N LEU A 39 8.42 6.33 7.44
CA LEU A 39 8.08 5.35 8.49
C LEU A 39 7.02 5.87 9.47
N LYS A 40 6.93 7.18 9.65
CA LYS A 40 5.93 7.83 10.51
C LYS A 40 4.66 8.23 9.76
N SER A 41 4.69 8.23 8.44
CA SER A 41 3.52 8.53 7.61
C SER A 41 2.54 7.36 7.62
N ILE A 42 1.25 7.67 7.68
CA ILE A 42 0.19 6.69 7.45
C ILE A 42 -0.03 6.59 5.95
N THR A 43 0.17 5.40 5.39
CA THR A 43 -0.20 5.12 3.99
C THR A 43 -1.58 4.48 3.98
N ILE A 44 -2.56 5.16 3.36
CA ILE A 44 -3.90 4.61 3.16
C ILE A 44 -3.94 3.91 1.80
N SER A 45 -4.16 2.59 1.80
CA SER A 45 -4.41 1.86 0.56
C SER A 45 -5.85 2.09 0.12
N THR A 46 -6.04 2.91 -0.92
CA THR A 46 -7.36 3.26 -1.49
C THR A 46 -7.88 2.20 -2.47
N GLY A 47 -7.14 1.11 -2.68
CA GLY A 47 -7.49 0.09 -3.67
C GLY A 47 -7.24 0.50 -5.13
N GLN A 48 -6.68 1.68 -5.40
CA GLN A 48 -6.36 2.14 -6.77
C GLN A 48 -5.43 1.19 -7.53
N GLY A 49 -4.41 0.63 -6.86
CA GLY A 49 -3.54 -0.37 -7.48
C GLY A 49 -4.25 -1.68 -7.85
N PHE A 50 -5.29 -2.05 -7.11
CA PHE A 50 -6.13 -3.18 -7.47
C PHE A 50 -7.10 -2.82 -8.60
N GLN A 51 -7.61 -1.59 -8.67
CA GLN A 51 -8.43 -1.16 -9.79
C GLN A 51 -7.65 -1.10 -11.11
N SER A 52 -6.38 -0.66 -11.08
CA SER A 52 -5.58 -0.50 -12.31
C SER A 52 -5.25 -1.81 -13.01
N ILE A 53 -5.26 -2.94 -12.29
CA ILE A 53 -5.04 -4.28 -12.86
C ILE A 53 -6.32 -4.93 -13.41
N LEU A 54 -7.50 -4.36 -13.13
CA LEU A 54 -8.76 -4.89 -13.63
C LEU A 54 -9.00 -4.50 -15.10
N PRO A 55 -9.75 -5.34 -15.86
CA PRO A 55 -10.31 -4.93 -17.13
C PRO A 55 -11.03 -3.57 -17.02
N ARG A 56 -10.94 -2.73 -18.07
CA ARG A 56 -11.44 -1.35 -18.03
C ARG A 56 -12.92 -1.23 -17.67
N ASP A 57 -13.71 -2.20 -18.10
CA ASP A 57 -15.14 -2.32 -17.85
C ASP A 57 -15.47 -2.83 -16.44
N GLU A 58 -14.46 -3.30 -15.69
CA GLU A 58 -14.56 -3.67 -14.27
C GLU A 58 -13.99 -2.62 -13.32
N GLN A 59 -13.33 -1.59 -13.87
CA GLN A 59 -12.81 -0.46 -13.10
C GLN A 59 -13.99 0.37 -12.57
N GLY A 60 -14.20 0.34 -11.26
CA GLY A 60 -15.31 1.02 -10.59
C GLY A 60 -16.45 0.09 -10.17
N LEU A 61 -16.45 -1.18 -10.62
CA LEU A 61 -17.39 -2.17 -10.13
C LEU A 61 -16.98 -2.64 -8.73
N THR A 62 -17.97 -2.74 -7.84
CA THR A 62 -17.83 -3.44 -6.56
C THR A 62 -17.53 -4.91 -6.79
N LYS A 63 -17.08 -5.61 -5.75
CA LYS A 63 -16.84 -7.06 -5.83
C LYS A 63 -18.10 -7.82 -6.28
N ARG A 64 -19.27 -7.46 -5.75
CA ARG A 64 -20.54 -8.11 -6.08
C ARG A 64 -20.99 -7.85 -7.52
N GLU A 65 -20.77 -6.64 -8.02
CA GLU A 65 -21.09 -6.31 -9.42
C GLU A 65 -20.20 -7.06 -10.40
N ARG A 66 -18.91 -7.24 -10.08
CA ARG A 66 -18.01 -8.09 -10.88
C ARG A 66 -18.44 -9.56 -10.86
N GLU A 67 -18.82 -10.08 -9.70
CA GLU A 67 -19.37 -11.45 -9.60
C GLU A 67 -20.61 -11.61 -10.49
N ASN A 68 -21.55 -10.67 -10.44
CA ASN A 68 -22.74 -10.69 -11.29
C ASN A 68 -22.39 -10.63 -12.78
N LYS A 69 -21.42 -9.78 -13.16
CA LYS A 69 -20.94 -9.67 -14.54
C LYS A 69 -20.39 -11.02 -15.02
N VAL A 70 -19.46 -11.62 -14.27
CA VAL A 70 -18.90 -12.94 -14.58
C VAL A 70 -20.00 -13.98 -14.71
N VAL A 71 -20.96 -14.04 -13.77
CA VAL A 71 -22.08 -14.98 -13.86
C VAL A 71 -22.89 -14.78 -15.14
N SER A 72 -23.19 -13.52 -15.51
CA SER A 72 -23.96 -13.22 -16.71
C SER A 72 -23.23 -13.60 -18.01
N GLU A 73 -21.94 -13.31 -18.11
CA GLU A 73 -21.12 -13.67 -19.28
C GLU A 73 -21.00 -15.19 -19.45
N TYR A 74 -20.85 -15.91 -18.33
CA TYR A 74 -20.77 -17.37 -18.36
C TYR A 74 -22.11 -18.01 -18.71
N GLN A 75 -23.23 -17.49 -18.20
CA GLN A 75 -24.58 -17.94 -18.59
C GLN A 75 -24.82 -17.75 -20.10
N GLN A 76 -24.41 -16.60 -20.65
CA GLN A 76 -24.51 -16.32 -22.09
C GLN A 76 -23.65 -17.28 -22.93
N SER A 77 -22.54 -17.78 -22.39
CA SER A 77 -21.68 -18.77 -23.05
C SER A 77 -22.23 -20.22 -23.02
N GLY A 78 -23.39 -20.46 -22.39
CA GLY A 78 -24.03 -21.77 -22.31
C GLY A 78 -23.35 -22.76 -21.34
N ARG A 79 -22.51 -22.27 -20.42
CA ARG A 79 -21.83 -23.10 -19.41
C ARG A 79 -22.65 -23.21 -18.13
N ASN A 80 -22.63 -24.38 -17.50
CA ASN A 80 -23.27 -24.60 -16.22
C ASN A 80 -22.38 -24.07 -15.09
N ILE A 81 -22.93 -23.25 -14.18
CA ILE A 81 -22.16 -22.58 -13.12
C ILE A 81 -22.55 -23.17 -11.78
N GLU A 82 -21.60 -23.81 -11.10
CA GLU A 82 -21.73 -24.15 -9.68
C GLU A 82 -20.91 -23.17 -8.84
N LYS A 83 -21.57 -22.46 -7.92
CA LYS A 83 -20.88 -21.58 -6.98
C LYS A 83 -20.21 -22.46 -5.92
N LEU A 84 -18.89 -22.32 -5.76
CA LEU A 84 -18.18 -22.95 -4.65
C LEU A 84 -18.71 -22.42 -3.31
N PRO A 85 -18.76 -23.26 -2.25
CA PRO A 85 -19.20 -22.83 -0.94
C PRO A 85 -18.34 -21.66 -0.41
N GLU A 86 -18.98 -20.67 0.23
CA GLU A 86 -18.32 -19.44 0.68
C GLU A 86 -17.23 -19.67 1.74
N LYS A 87 -17.24 -20.84 2.39
CA LYS A 87 -16.20 -21.32 3.28
C LYS A 87 -15.67 -22.64 2.77
N ALA A 88 -14.42 -22.66 2.33
CA ALA A 88 -13.71 -23.92 2.15
C ALA A 88 -13.50 -24.54 3.53
N GLN A 89 -14.10 -25.71 3.78
CA GLN A 89 -13.69 -26.56 4.89
C GLN A 89 -12.44 -27.31 4.41
N PHE A 90 -11.27 -26.88 4.89
CA PHE A 90 -10.02 -27.63 4.79
C PHE A 90 -9.75 -28.32 6.12
#